data_AF-A0A937GQI9-F1
#
_entry.id   AF-A0A937GQI9-F1
#
_cell.length_a   1.000
_cell.length_b   1.000
_cell.length_c   1.000
_cell.angle_alpha   90.00
_cell.angle_beta   90.00
_cell.angle_gamma   90.00
#
_symmetry.space_group_name_H-M   'P 1'
#
loop_
_entity.id
_entity.type
_entity.pdbx_description
1 polymer ?
#
loop_
_entity_poly.entity_id
_entity_poly.type
_entity_poly.pdbx_seq_one_letter_code
_entity_poly.pdbx_strand_id
1 'polypeptide(L)'
;MPRRKGAPEVNAGSMADIAFLLLIFFLVTTTIETDAGLDRMLPPIEPPDTDVVIKQKNIFTVNINKNGQLLVEEQLMSLEDLKEAAMDFLDNGGAPSGSPEYCNYCKGSRDAS
;
A
#
# COMPACT_ATOMS: atom_id res chain seq x y z
N MET A 1 24.75 -32.09 68.03
CA MET A 1 24.22 -32.27 66.65
C MET A 1 22.75 -31.86 66.65
N PRO A 2 22.18 -31.21 65.62
CA PRO A 2 22.45 -31.42 64.19
C PRO A 2 22.80 -30.15 63.41
N ARG A 3 23.53 -30.34 62.30
CA ARG A 3 23.84 -29.31 61.30
C ARG A 3 22.55 -29.02 60.52
N ARG A 4 22.08 -27.76 60.50
CA ARG A 4 20.94 -27.36 59.66
C ARG A 4 21.26 -27.74 58.21
N LYS A 5 20.47 -28.65 57.63
CA LYS A 5 20.50 -28.93 56.19
C LYS A 5 20.27 -27.59 55.48
N GLY A 6 21.24 -27.14 54.70
CA GLY A 6 21.10 -25.94 53.87
C GLY A 6 19.87 -26.08 52.96
N ALA A 7 19.32 -24.94 52.55
CA ALA A 7 18.15 -24.89 51.66
C ALA A 7 18.38 -25.82 50.45
N PRO A 8 17.33 -26.54 50.00
CA PRO A 8 17.46 -27.46 48.87
C PRO A 8 17.99 -26.70 47.65
N GLU A 9 19.14 -27.11 47.15
CA GLU A 9 19.73 -26.55 45.95
C GLU A 9 18.91 -26.99 44.75
N VAL A 10 18.23 -26.03 44.12
CA VAL A 10 17.56 -26.23 42.84
C VAL A 10 18.61 -26.22 41.74
N ASN A 11 18.52 -27.19 40.82
CA ASN A 11 19.48 -27.34 39.73
C ASN A 11 19.37 -26.17 38.74
N ALA A 12 20.21 -25.15 38.94
CA ALA A 12 20.23 -23.93 38.14
C ALA A 12 20.58 -24.18 36.67
N GLY A 13 21.31 -25.26 36.37
CA GLY A 13 21.62 -25.65 34.99
C GLY A 13 20.37 -26.05 34.22
N SER A 14 19.52 -26.89 34.80
CA SER A 14 18.26 -27.32 34.17
C SER A 14 17.24 -26.19 34.04
N MET A 15 17.19 -25.27 34.99
CA MET A 15 16.32 -24.09 34.90
C MET A 15 16.80 -23.11 33.82
N ALA A 16 18.12 -22.92 33.69
CA ALA A 16 18.69 -22.04 32.67
C ALA A 16 18.46 -22.57 31.25
N ASP A 17 18.57 -23.87 31.03
CA ASP A 17 18.41 -24.50 29.72
C ASP A 17 16.95 -24.37 29.20
N ILE A 18 15.97 -24.65 30.08
CA ILE A 18 14.54 -24.48 29.75
C ILE A 18 14.21 -23.02 29.46
N ALA A 19 14.73 -22.07 30.26
CA ALA A 19 14.49 -20.65 30.03
C ALA A 19 15.11 -20.18 28.69
N PHE A 20 16.29 -20.70 28.33
CA PHE A 20 16.98 -20.34 27.10
C PHE A 20 16.27 -20.87 25.85
N LEU A 21 15.79 -22.11 25.89
CA LEU A 21 14.98 -22.69 24.81
C LEU A 21 13.67 -21.94 24.60
N LEU A 22 12.99 -21.52 25.67
CA LEU A 22 11.78 -20.71 25.57
C LEU A 22 12.06 -19.33 24.98
N LEU A 23 13.18 -18.69 25.32
CA LEU A 23 13.58 -17.41 24.72
C LEU A 23 13.86 -17.54 23.22
N ILE A 24 14.57 -18.59 22.80
CA ILE A 24 14.80 -18.85 21.37
C ILE A 24 13.47 -19.16 20.68
N PHE A 25 12.61 -19.98 21.29
CA PHE A 25 11.28 -20.28 20.74
C PHE A 25 10.47 -19.01 20.52
N PHE A 26 10.37 -18.13 21.54
CA PHE A 26 9.69 -16.85 21.38
C PHE A 26 10.38 -15.98 20.33
N LEU A 27 11.70 -15.85 20.33
CA LEU A 27 12.43 -15.01 19.37
C LEU A 27 12.35 -15.50 17.91
N VAL A 28 12.29 -16.81 17.69
CA VAL A 28 12.19 -17.43 16.36
C VAL A 28 10.75 -17.43 15.85
N THR A 29 9.77 -17.65 16.72
CA THR A 29 8.35 -17.66 16.36
C THR A 29 7.71 -16.27 16.37
N THR A 30 8.36 -15.25 16.96
CA THR A 30 7.96 -13.84 16.79
C THR A 30 8.42 -13.32 15.44
N THR A 31 7.94 -13.92 14.35
CA THR A 31 7.91 -13.25 13.06
C THR A 31 6.79 -12.22 13.13
N ILE A 32 7.13 -10.93 13.17
CA ILE A 32 6.13 -9.89 12.91
C ILE A 32 5.78 -10.04 11.44
N GLU A 33 4.63 -10.66 11.16
CA GLU A 33 4.07 -10.64 9.81
C GLU A 33 3.71 -9.18 9.51
N THR A 34 4.49 -8.54 8.64
CA THR A 34 4.15 -7.23 8.14
C THR A 34 3.07 -7.44 7.10
N ASP A 35 1.83 -7.09 7.44
CA ASP A 35 0.76 -7.02 6.46
C ASP A 35 1.22 -6.15 5.28
N ALA A 36 1.32 -6.75 4.11
CA ALA A 36 1.61 -6.02 2.88
C ALA A 36 0.35 -5.26 2.47
N GLY A 37 0.35 -3.94 2.67
CA GLY A 37 -0.77 -3.07 2.37
C GLY A 37 -0.33 -1.78 1.70
N LEU A 38 -1.30 -1.10 1.09
CA LEU A 38 -1.13 0.29 0.66
C LEU A 38 -1.54 1.18 1.82
N ASP A 39 -0.60 1.98 2.32
CA ASP A 39 -0.96 3.04 3.27
C ASP A 39 -1.87 4.05 2.56
N ARG A 40 -3.08 4.25 3.09
CA ARG A 40 -4.07 5.16 2.53
C ARG A 40 -4.63 6.04 3.62
N MET A 41 -4.50 7.35 3.42
CA MET A 41 -5.25 8.32 4.20
C MET A 41 -6.66 8.42 3.64
N LEU A 42 -7.67 8.17 4.47
CA LEU A 42 -9.05 8.39 4.08
C LEU A 42 -9.28 9.90 3.87
N PRO A 43 -10.02 10.31 2.83
CA PRO A 43 -10.40 11.70 2.66
C PRO A 43 -11.28 12.18 3.82
N PRO A 44 -11.24 13.48 4.14
CA PRO A 44 -12.14 14.06 5.13
C PRO A 44 -13.60 13.90 4.67
N ILE A 45 -14.53 13.86 5.63
CA ILE A 45 -15.96 13.82 5.32
C ILE A 45 -16.36 15.20 4.82
N GLU A 46 -16.65 15.29 3.52
CA GLU A 46 -17.17 16.51 2.90
C GLU A 46 -18.68 16.67 3.18
N PRO A 47 -19.19 17.91 3.34
CA PRO A 47 -20.63 18.16 3.44
C PRO A 47 -21.34 17.64 2.17
N PRO A 48 -22.66 17.34 2.22
CA PRO A 48 -23.36 16.74 1.09
C PRO A 48 -23.15 17.55 -0.18
N ASP A 49 -22.49 16.93 -1.16
CA ASP A 49 -22.10 17.55 -2.41
C ASP A 49 -23.31 18.03 -3.21
N THR A 50 -23.20 19.26 -3.70
CA THR A 50 -23.89 19.68 -4.92
C THR A 50 -23.43 18.78 -6.06
N ASP A 51 -24.34 18.25 -6.88
CA ASP A 51 -24.03 17.34 -7.99
C ASP A 51 -22.77 17.76 -8.79
N VAL A 52 -21.62 17.14 -8.47
CA VAL A 52 -20.37 17.39 -9.17
C VAL A 52 -20.42 16.60 -10.47
N VAL A 53 -20.49 17.31 -11.60
CA VAL A 53 -20.43 16.68 -12.92
C VAL A 53 -19.00 16.20 -13.18
N ILE A 54 -18.73 14.93 -12.90
CA ILE A 54 -17.44 14.29 -13.22
C ILE A 54 -17.34 14.14 -14.74
N LYS A 55 -16.33 14.79 -15.34
CA LYS A 55 -16.07 14.70 -16.79
C LYS A 55 -15.44 13.34 -17.09
N GLN A 56 -16.01 12.57 -18.03
CA GLN A 56 -15.48 11.25 -18.42
C GLN A 56 -14.02 11.29 -18.87
N LYS A 57 -13.59 12.37 -19.55
CA LYS A 57 -12.19 12.59 -19.96
C LYS A 57 -11.17 12.62 -18.81
N ASN A 58 -11.62 12.76 -17.56
CA ASN A 58 -10.76 12.78 -16.37
C ASN A 58 -10.71 11.40 -15.67
N ILE A 59 -11.33 10.37 -16.26
CA ILE A 59 -11.37 9.01 -15.72
C ILE A 59 -10.43 8.13 -16.55
N PHE A 60 -9.42 7.57 -15.90
CA PHE A 60 -8.55 6.53 -16.46
C PHE A 60 -8.90 5.19 -15.82
N THR A 61 -9.48 4.29 -16.60
CA THR A 61 -10.05 3.04 -16.08
C THR A 61 -9.02 1.92 -16.16
N VAL A 62 -8.66 1.37 -14.99
CA VAL A 62 -7.73 0.24 -14.86
C VAL A 62 -8.43 -0.92 -14.16
N ASN A 63 -8.70 -2.00 -14.91
CA ASN A 63 -9.28 -3.23 -14.38
C ASN A 63 -8.22 -4.32 -14.27
N ILE A 64 -8.24 -5.05 -13.15
CA ILE A 64 -7.31 -6.16 -12.89
C ILE A 64 -8.12 -7.42 -12.61
N ASN A 65 -7.79 -8.51 -13.31
CA ASN A 65 -8.44 -9.79 -13.09
C ASN A 65 -7.63 -10.70 -12.14
N LYS A 66 -8.19 -11.86 -11.79
CA LYS A 66 -7.54 -12.87 -10.92
C LYS A 66 -6.22 -13.43 -11.47
N ASN A 67 -5.96 -13.30 -12.77
CA ASN A 67 -4.73 -13.76 -13.41
C ASN A 67 -3.66 -12.63 -13.45
N GLY A 68 -3.94 -11.46 -12.86
CA GLY A 68 -3.03 -10.32 -12.89
C GLY A 68 -2.99 -9.59 -14.24
N GLN A 69 -3.93 -9.86 -15.15
CA GLN A 69 -4.00 -9.16 -16.44
C GLN A 69 -4.67 -7.81 -16.26
N LEU A 70 -4.08 -6.80 -16.91
CA LEU A 70 -4.55 -5.41 -16.87
C LEU A 70 -5.38 -5.13 -18.13
N LEU A 71 -6.58 -4.61 -17.91
CA LEU A 71 -7.43 -4.05 -18.96
C LEU A 71 -7.55 -2.54 -18.68
N VAL A 72 -6.81 -1.76 -19.46
CA VAL A 72 -6.66 -0.31 -19.33
C VAL A 72 -7.35 0.33 -20.53
N GLU A 73 -8.32 1.21 -20.31
CA GLU A 73 -9.09 1.85 -21.41
C GLU A 73 -9.64 0.82 -22.43
N GLU A 74 -10.19 -0.29 -21.93
CA GLU A 74 -10.71 -1.41 -22.72
C GLU A 74 -9.66 -2.18 -23.56
N GLN A 75 -8.37 -1.89 -23.37
CA GLN A 75 -7.26 -2.55 -24.07
C GLN A 75 -6.40 -3.35 -23.09
N LEU A 76 -5.90 -4.50 -23.54
CA LEU A 76 -4.95 -5.29 -22.75
C LEU A 76 -3.59 -4.58 -22.73
N MET A 77 -3.09 -4.31 -21.53
CA MET A 77 -1.84 -3.58 -21.32
C MET A 77 -0.88 -4.37 -20.43
N SER A 78 0.42 -4.23 -20.66
CA SER A 78 1.45 -4.79 -19.77
C SER A 78 1.66 -3.89 -18.55
N LEU A 79 2.23 -4.44 -17.48
CA LEU A 79 2.55 -3.65 -16.28
C LEU A 79 3.65 -2.60 -16.55
N GLU A 80 4.54 -2.88 -17.50
CA GLU A 80 5.66 -2.01 -17.86
C GLU A 80 5.16 -0.71 -18.50
N ASP A 81 4.14 -0.81 -19.34
CA ASP A 81 3.55 0.31 -20.09
C ASP A 81 2.57 1.14 -19.23
N LEU A 82 1.99 0.55 -18.18
CA LEU A 82 0.96 1.20 -17.36
C LEU A 82 1.42 2.55 -16.77
N LYS A 83 2.69 2.63 -16.36
CA LYS A 83 3.24 3.85 -15.76
C LYS A 83 3.28 5.00 -16.78
N GLU A 84 3.74 4.71 -17.99
CA GLU A 84 3.84 5.70 -19.06
C GLU A 84 2.45 6.14 -19.51
N ALA A 85 1.55 5.18 -19.75
CA ALA A 85 0.16 5.46 -20.10
C ALA A 85 -0.57 6.32 -19.05
N ALA A 86 -0.37 6.03 -17.76
CA ALA A 86 -0.95 6.83 -16.68
C ALA A 86 -0.36 8.25 -16.60
N MET A 87 0.95 8.39 -16.84
CA MET A 87 1.60 9.70 -16.89
C MET A 87 1.09 10.53 -18.07
N ASP A 88 0.95 9.93 -19.25
CA ASP A 88 0.46 10.60 -20.45
C ASP A 88 -1.01 11.01 -20.30
N PHE A 89 -1.82 10.17 -19.64
CA PHE A 89 -3.20 10.52 -19.30
C PHE A 89 -3.27 11.72 -18.33
N LEU A 90 -2.45 11.71 -17.27
CA LEU A 90 -2.40 12.81 -16.30
C LEU A 90 -1.88 14.11 -16.94
N ASP A 91 -0.91 14.00 -17.85
CA ASP A 91 -0.40 15.12 -18.64
C ASP A 91 -1.10 15.21 -20.00
N ASN A 92 -2.43 15.13 -20.05
CA ASN A 92 -3.20 15.27 -21.30
C ASN A 92 -3.15 16.69 -21.93
N GLY A 93 -2.29 17.59 -21.43
CA GLY A 93 -2.10 18.95 -21.93
C GLY A 93 -3.02 20.00 -21.31
N GLY A 94 -3.98 19.59 -20.48
CA GLY A 94 -4.95 20.48 -19.83
C GLY A 94 -5.97 21.09 -20.80
N ALA A 95 -6.79 22.02 -20.31
CA ALA A 95 -7.85 22.61 -21.12
C ALA A 95 -7.34 23.63 -22.16
N PRO A 96 -8.12 23.94 -23.23
CA PRO A 96 -7.73 24.85 -24.29
C PRO A 96 -7.33 26.25 -23.79
N SER A 97 -6.47 26.94 -24.57
CA SER A 97 -6.04 28.31 -24.26
C SER A 97 -7.23 29.25 -24.19
N GLY A 98 -7.40 29.92 -23.03
CA GLY A 98 -8.54 30.80 -22.75
C GLY A 98 -9.60 30.20 -21.81
N SER A 99 -9.46 28.94 -21.40
CA SER A 99 -10.32 28.32 -20.38
C SER A 99 -9.77 28.51 -18.95
N PRO A 100 -10.63 28.48 -17.90
CA PRO A 100 -10.18 28.58 -16.50
C PRO A 100 -9.27 27.42 -16.06
N GLU A 101 -9.41 26.27 -16.73
CA GLU A 101 -8.67 25.02 -16.48
C GLU A 101 -7.39 24.93 -17.33
N TYR A 102 -6.94 26.05 -17.93
CA TYR A 102 -5.75 26.09 -18.77
C TYR A 102 -4.49 25.74 -17.97
N CYS A 103 -3.75 24.74 -18.44
CA CYS A 103 -2.48 24.33 -17.86
C CYS A 103 -1.31 24.82 -18.73
N ASN A 104 -0.49 25.72 -18.17
CA ASN A 104 0.66 26.30 -18.86
C ASN A 104 1.92 25.41 -18.83
N TYR A 105 1.98 24.41 -17.94
CA TYR A 105 3.12 23.50 -17.80
C TYR A 105 2.84 22.08 -18.31
N CYS A 106 1.59 21.74 -18.63
CA CYS A 106 1.21 20.46 -19.19
C CYS A 106 1.69 20.35 -20.64
N LYS A 107 2.30 19.22 -21.00
CA LYS A 107 3.00 19.01 -22.27
C LYS A 107 2.33 18.04 -23.22
N GLY A 108 1.31 17.30 -22.79
CA GLY A 108 0.63 16.37 -23.70
C GLY A 108 -0.29 17.02 -24.71
N SER A 109 -1.00 16.17 -25.44
CA SER A 109 -1.61 16.47 -26.74
C SER A 109 -2.74 17.50 -26.73
N ARG A 110 -3.24 17.91 -25.55
CA ARG A 110 -4.40 18.84 -25.40
C ARG A 110 -5.61 18.37 -26.19
N ASP A 111 -5.90 17.08 -26.09
CA ASP A 111 -7.05 16.53 -26.79
C ASP A 111 -8.35 17.06 -26.16
N ALA A 112 -9.30 17.48 -27.00
CA ALA A 112 -10.56 18.05 -26.55
C ALA A 112 -11.64 16.98 -26.29
N SER A 113 -11.33 15.74 -26.70
CA SER A 113 -12.20 14.57 -26.70
C SER A 113 -12.21 13.86 -25.35
#